data_AF-A0A839U040-F1
#
_entry.id   AF-A0A839U040-F1
#
_cell.length_a   1.000
_cell.length_b   1.000
_cell.length_c   1.000
_cell.angle_alpha   90.00
_cell.angle_beta   90.00
_cell.angle_gamma   90.00
#
_symmetry.space_group_name_H-M   'P 1'
#
loop_
_entity.id
_entity.type
_entity.pdbx_description
1 polymer ?
#
loop_
_entity_poly.entity_id
_entity_poly.type
_entity_poly.pdbx_seq_one_letter_code
_entity_poly.pdbx_strand_id
1 'polypeptide(L)'
;MKKNQAELDREARADQAEIARRYIVDQRREKRKMLASALGGELSAISWSVSNCLGPIKEAKQMFEAIGNAKIGQNFDTTVTMPKIDPIVYKANISDLGVLGPSTAADVVHIYQLILASRTPVENALLTGAHLAKMFELQHSVLEKWIDSTQHVQQRLLSVLNSEIEDPGPLYFVMHADAIAAMTSDLAPLARRKKGE
;
A
#
# COMPACT_ATOMS: atom_id res chain seq x y z
N MET A 1 -33.89 -15.55 -55.55
CA MET A 1 -32.61 -14.89 -55.20
C MET A 1 -32.58 -14.19 -53.83
N LYS A 2 -33.70 -13.85 -53.16
CA LYS A 2 -33.67 -13.11 -51.86
C LYS A 2 -33.24 -13.92 -50.62
N LYS A 3 -33.23 -15.26 -50.65
CA LYS A 3 -32.85 -16.10 -49.49
C LYS A 3 -31.36 -15.97 -49.11
N ASN A 4 -30.47 -15.93 -50.11
CA ASN A 4 -29.02 -15.78 -49.84
C ASN A 4 -28.67 -14.42 -49.21
N GLN A 5 -29.35 -13.34 -49.60
CA GLN A 5 -29.08 -12.02 -49.01
C GLN A 5 -29.45 -11.97 -47.53
N ALA A 6 -30.55 -12.60 -47.13
CA ALA A 6 -31.00 -12.64 -45.74
C ALA A 6 -30.12 -13.51 -44.84
N GLU A 7 -29.53 -14.58 -45.39
CA GLU A 7 -28.56 -15.42 -44.68
C GLU A 7 -27.22 -14.68 -44.52
N LEU A 8 -26.71 -14.05 -45.58
CA LEU A 8 -25.51 -13.20 -45.53
C LEU A 8 -25.68 -12.03 -44.54
N ASP A 9 -26.84 -11.37 -44.50
CA ASP A 9 -27.13 -10.30 -43.55
C ASP A 9 -27.20 -10.79 -42.10
N ARG A 10 -27.58 -12.06 -41.86
CA ARG A 10 -27.57 -12.66 -40.52
C ARG A 10 -26.16 -13.00 -40.07
N GLU A 11 -25.37 -13.60 -40.96
CA GLU A 11 -23.95 -13.90 -40.70
C GLU A 11 -23.17 -12.60 -40.43
N ALA A 12 -23.34 -11.58 -41.25
CA ALA A 12 -22.70 -10.27 -41.05
C ALA A 12 -23.06 -9.63 -39.70
N ARG A 13 -24.31 -9.76 -39.23
CA ARG A 13 -24.71 -9.28 -37.89
C ARG A 13 -24.11 -10.12 -36.76
N ALA A 14 -24.00 -11.42 -36.95
CA ALA A 14 -23.38 -12.31 -35.97
C ALA A 14 -21.88 -12.01 -35.83
N ASP A 15 -21.17 -11.83 -36.95
CA ASP A 15 -19.76 -11.47 -37.00
C ASP A 15 -19.51 -10.08 -36.38
N GLN A 16 -20.35 -9.09 -36.71
CA GLN A 16 -20.27 -7.77 -36.07
C GLN A 16 -20.45 -7.85 -34.55
N ALA A 17 -21.38 -8.66 -34.06
CA ALA A 17 -21.60 -8.87 -32.63
C ALA A 17 -20.42 -9.62 -31.97
N GLU A 18 -19.74 -10.50 -32.69
CA GLU A 18 -18.54 -11.17 -32.21
C GLU A 18 -17.35 -10.21 -32.15
N ILE A 19 -17.12 -9.42 -33.20
CA ILE A 19 -16.07 -8.39 -33.25
C ILE A 19 -16.25 -7.41 -32.09
N ALA A 20 -17.48 -6.94 -31.86
CA ALA A 20 -17.79 -6.04 -30.75
C ALA A 20 -17.50 -6.67 -29.38
N ARG A 21 -17.81 -7.96 -29.20
CA ARG A 21 -17.50 -8.69 -27.96
C ARG A 21 -16.00 -8.83 -27.73
N ARG A 22 -15.23 -9.21 -28.76
CA ARG A 22 -13.77 -9.32 -28.69
C ARG A 22 -13.14 -7.96 -28.36
N TYR A 23 -13.60 -6.90 -29.04
CA TYR A 23 -13.13 -5.54 -28.80
C TYR A 23 -13.31 -5.09 -27.34
N ILE A 24 -14.47 -5.36 -26.73
CA ILE A 24 -14.72 -5.03 -25.31
C ILE A 24 -13.77 -5.80 -24.37
N VAL A 25 -13.53 -7.08 -24.67
CA VAL A 25 -12.59 -7.91 -23.87
C VAL A 25 -11.17 -7.37 -24.00
N ASP A 26 -10.73 -7.04 -25.20
CA ASP A 26 -9.40 -6.50 -25.46
C ASP A 26 -9.21 -5.13 -24.80
N GLN A 27 -10.20 -4.23 -24.90
CA GLN A 27 -10.17 -2.95 -24.19
C GLN A 27 -10.04 -3.13 -22.67
N ARG A 28 -10.79 -4.07 -22.07
CA ARG A 28 -10.68 -4.36 -20.63
C ARG A 28 -9.32 -4.92 -20.27
N ARG A 29 -8.76 -5.81 -21.11
CA ARG A 29 -7.43 -6.39 -20.90
C ARG A 29 -6.35 -5.32 -20.97
N GLU A 30 -6.40 -4.44 -21.95
CA GLU A 30 -5.44 -3.33 -22.08
C GLU A 30 -5.58 -2.33 -20.93
N LYS A 31 -6.80 -1.98 -20.52
CA LYS A 31 -7.03 -1.15 -19.32
C LYS A 31 -6.43 -1.80 -18.06
N ARG A 32 -6.61 -3.11 -17.90
CA ARG A 32 -6.06 -3.88 -16.77
C ARG A 32 -4.53 -3.83 -16.75
N LYS A 33 -3.87 -4.02 -17.89
CA LYS A 33 -2.41 -3.94 -18.01
C LYS A 33 -1.89 -2.53 -17.74
N MET A 34 -2.49 -1.51 -18.35
CA MET A 34 -2.09 -0.11 -18.14
C MET A 34 -2.18 0.27 -16.66
N LEU A 35 -3.29 -0.09 -16.00
CA LEU A 35 -3.48 0.16 -14.58
C LEU A 35 -2.45 -0.59 -13.72
N ALA A 36 -2.22 -1.88 -14.01
CA ALA A 36 -1.25 -2.68 -13.27
C ALA A 36 0.18 -2.14 -13.42
N SER A 37 0.58 -1.72 -14.61
CA SER A 37 1.88 -1.11 -14.87
C SER A 37 2.04 0.23 -14.13
N ALA A 38 1.04 1.11 -14.21
CA ALA A 38 1.08 2.41 -13.55
C ALA A 38 1.16 2.27 -12.02
N LEU A 39 0.32 1.41 -11.44
CA LEU A 39 0.35 1.13 -10.00
C LEU A 39 1.64 0.44 -9.57
N GLY A 40 2.17 -0.49 -10.38
CA GLY A 40 3.44 -1.16 -10.11
C GLY A 40 4.62 -0.19 -10.09
N GLY A 41 4.64 0.77 -11.02
CA GLY A 41 5.64 1.85 -11.06
C GLY A 41 5.57 2.77 -9.85
N GLU A 42 4.37 3.28 -9.51
CA GLU A 42 4.18 4.10 -8.30
C GLU A 42 4.59 3.33 -7.05
N LEU A 43 4.11 2.09 -6.91
CA LEU A 43 4.39 1.27 -5.74
C LEU A 43 5.90 0.96 -5.59
N SER A 44 6.62 0.81 -6.70
CA SER A 44 8.09 0.66 -6.71
C SER A 44 8.80 1.90 -6.21
N ALA A 45 8.39 3.08 -6.67
CA ALA A 45 8.96 4.34 -6.20
C ALA A 45 8.73 4.55 -4.69
N ILE A 46 7.52 4.21 -4.22
CA ILE A 46 7.14 4.29 -2.81
C ILE A 46 7.97 3.31 -1.98
N SER A 47 8.08 2.05 -2.41
CA SER A 47 8.87 1.02 -1.71
C SER A 47 10.33 1.43 -1.55
N TRP A 48 10.91 2.02 -2.60
CA TRP A 48 12.27 2.54 -2.54
C TRP A 48 12.41 3.73 -1.57
N SER A 49 11.44 4.65 -1.59
CA SER A 49 11.43 5.78 -0.65
C SER A 49 11.31 5.32 0.81
N VAL A 50 10.51 4.29 1.10
CA VAL A 50 10.38 3.70 2.45
C VAL A 50 11.66 2.97 2.86
N SER A 51 12.27 2.22 1.93
CA SER A 51 13.53 1.50 2.19
C SER A 51 14.64 2.46 2.61
N ASN A 52 14.74 3.64 1.97
CA ASN A 52 15.72 4.67 2.33
C ASN A 52 15.51 5.28 3.73
N CYS A 53 14.32 5.13 4.31
CA CYS A 53 14.01 5.60 5.67
C CYS A 53 14.39 4.58 6.76
N LEU A 54 14.58 3.30 6.43
CA LEU A 54 14.88 2.26 7.44
C LEU A 54 16.21 2.50 8.16
N GLY A 55 17.25 2.92 7.42
CA GLY A 55 18.56 3.26 7.99
C GLY A 55 18.47 4.36 9.05
N PRO A 56 17.94 5.56 8.72
CA PRO A 56 17.71 6.63 9.68
C PRO A 56 16.85 6.23 10.90
N ILE A 57 15.82 5.40 10.71
CA ILE A 57 15.00 4.88 11.82
C ILE A 57 15.83 3.99 12.75
N LYS A 58 16.70 3.13 12.20
CA LYS A 58 17.59 2.26 12.97
C LYS A 58 18.64 3.07 13.74
N GLU A 59 19.21 4.10 13.12
CA GLU A 59 20.14 5.02 13.79
C GLU A 59 19.46 5.78 14.94
N ALA A 60 18.24 6.29 14.70
CA ALA A 60 17.45 6.95 15.74
C ALA A 60 17.16 5.99 16.91
N LYS A 61 16.80 4.74 16.64
CA LYS A 61 16.65 3.70 17.68
C LYS A 61 17.92 3.61 18.54
N GLN A 62 19.08 3.41 17.91
CA GLN A 62 20.35 3.25 18.63
C GLN A 62 20.73 4.48 19.46
N MET A 63 20.48 5.68 18.93
CA MET A 63 20.69 6.93 19.65
C MET A 63 19.84 7.01 20.93
N PHE A 64 18.55 6.67 20.83
CA PHE A 64 17.65 6.69 21.98
C PHE A 64 17.86 5.53 22.96
N GLU A 65 18.36 4.38 22.50
CA GLU A 65 18.84 3.29 23.37
C GLU A 65 20.01 3.75 24.25
N ALA A 66 20.96 4.50 23.67
CA ALA A 66 22.10 5.03 24.41
C ALA A 66 21.72 6.06 25.49
N ILE A 67 20.64 6.81 25.27
CA ILE A 67 20.08 7.76 26.26
C ILE A 67 19.43 7.01 27.45
N GLY A 68 18.89 5.81 27.21
CA GLY A 68 18.33 4.95 28.24
C GLY A 68 17.14 5.58 28.96
N ASN A 69 17.19 5.62 30.30
CA ASN A 69 16.07 6.08 31.13
C ASN A 69 16.00 7.61 31.32
N ALA A 70 16.92 8.37 30.72
CA ALA A 70 16.85 9.82 30.77
C ALA A 70 15.66 10.35 29.97
N LYS A 71 15.00 11.38 30.49
CA LYS A 71 13.92 12.10 29.79
C LYS A 71 14.51 13.00 28.72
N ILE A 72 13.89 13.03 27.55
CA ILE A 72 14.37 13.84 26.41
C ILE A 72 14.18 15.33 26.64
N GLY A 73 13.21 15.73 27.47
CA GLY A 73 12.99 17.12 27.90
C GLY A 73 12.52 18.07 26.80
N GLN A 74 12.51 17.63 25.55
CA GLN A 74 12.03 18.35 24.38
C GLN A 74 11.13 17.43 23.55
N ASN A 75 10.11 18.02 22.91
CA ASN A 75 9.31 17.28 21.94
C ASN A 75 10.16 17.00 20.70
N PHE A 76 10.21 15.73 20.32
CA PHE A 76 10.86 15.27 19.10
C PHE A 76 9.80 14.88 18.08
N ASP A 77 9.89 15.37 16.84
CA ASP A 77 8.95 14.95 15.81
C ASP A 77 9.30 13.54 15.31
N THR A 78 8.58 12.54 15.83
CA THR A 78 8.72 11.11 15.46
C THR A 78 8.26 10.80 14.04
N THR A 79 7.75 11.79 13.30
CA THR A 79 7.31 11.65 11.90
C THR A 79 8.39 12.06 10.90
N VAL A 80 9.46 12.73 11.32
CA VAL A 80 10.56 13.21 10.45
C VAL A 80 11.26 12.08 9.71
N THR A 81 11.36 10.91 10.34
CA THR A 81 12.02 9.73 9.77
C THR A 81 11.13 8.95 8.81
N MET A 82 9.87 9.34 8.65
CA MET A 82 8.91 8.67 7.77
C MET A 82 8.83 9.40 6.41
N PRO A 83 8.72 8.67 5.29
CA PRO A 83 8.60 9.31 4.00
C PRO A 83 7.23 9.97 3.87
N LYS A 84 7.20 11.21 3.38
CA LYS A 84 5.98 11.91 2.99
C LYS A 84 5.67 11.53 1.54
N ILE A 85 4.68 10.67 1.37
CA ILE A 85 4.35 10.09 0.06
C ILE A 85 2.96 10.55 -0.35
N ASP A 86 2.85 11.06 -1.57
CA ASP A 86 1.57 11.32 -2.22
C ASP A 86 1.36 10.31 -3.35
N PRO A 87 0.47 9.31 -3.18
CA PRO A 87 0.23 8.29 -4.19
C PRO A 87 -0.76 8.81 -5.25
N ILE A 88 -0.25 9.58 -6.21
CA ILE A 88 -1.01 10.27 -7.26
C ILE A 88 -1.72 9.28 -8.18
N VAL A 89 -1.04 8.20 -8.60
CA VAL A 89 -1.59 7.19 -9.52
C VAL A 89 -2.73 6.44 -8.86
N TYR A 90 -2.53 5.97 -7.62
CA TYR A 90 -3.58 5.33 -6.85
C TYR A 90 -4.80 6.24 -6.66
N LYS A 91 -4.58 7.49 -6.24
CA LYS A 91 -5.68 8.47 -6.05
C LYS A 91 -6.45 8.73 -7.34
N ALA A 92 -5.75 8.89 -8.46
CA ALA A 92 -6.35 9.15 -9.76
C ALA A 92 -7.16 7.95 -10.30
N ASN A 93 -6.81 6.72 -9.88
CA ASN A 93 -7.39 5.48 -10.43
C ASN A 93 -8.20 4.66 -9.42
N ILE A 94 -8.52 5.20 -8.23
CA ILE A 94 -9.19 4.44 -7.17
C ILE A 94 -10.54 3.85 -7.62
N SER A 95 -11.29 4.58 -8.46
CA SER A 95 -12.57 4.13 -9.02
C SER A 95 -12.43 2.97 -10.01
N ASP A 96 -11.24 2.78 -10.58
CA ASP A 96 -10.97 1.81 -11.62
C ASP A 96 -10.24 0.55 -11.11
N LEU A 97 -9.90 0.47 -9.82
CA LEU A 97 -9.19 -0.68 -9.23
C LEU A 97 -9.91 -2.02 -9.46
N GLY A 98 -11.24 -2.01 -9.55
CA GLY A 98 -12.04 -3.21 -9.84
C GLY A 98 -11.65 -3.91 -11.15
N VAL A 99 -11.04 -3.18 -12.10
CA VAL A 99 -10.54 -3.75 -13.37
C VAL A 99 -9.44 -4.80 -13.14
N LEU A 100 -8.68 -4.71 -12.05
CA LEU A 100 -7.64 -5.68 -11.69
C LEU A 100 -8.19 -7.04 -11.25
N GLY A 101 -9.47 -7.08 -10.87
CA GLY A 101 -10.11 -8.19 -10.19
C GLY A 101 -10.19 -7.94 -8.68
N PRO A 102 -11.24 -8.46 -8.00
CA PRO A 102 -11.55 -8.08 -6.62
C PRO A 102 -10.43 -8.42 -5.62
N SER A 103 -9.74 -9.55 -5.81
CA SER A 103 -8.64 -9.96 -4.94
C SER A 103 -7.43 -9.03 -5.06
N THR A 104 -6.93 -8.77 -6.28
CA THR A 104 -5.79 -7.87 -6.48
C THR A 104 -6.13 -6.44 -6.10
N ALA A 105 -7.36 -5.99 -6.37
CA ALA A 105 -7.82 -4.66 -5.97
C ALA A 105 -7.81 -4.48 -4.45
N ALA A 106 -8.27 -5.48 -3.68
CA ALA A 106 -8.26 -5.43 -2.23
C ALA A 106 -6.83 -5.31 -1.67
N ASP A 107 -5.90 -6.09 -2.21
CA ASP A 107 -4.49 -6.05 -1.81
C ASP A 107 -3.85 -4.68 -2.11
N VAL A 108 -4.11 -4.13 -3.30
CA VAL A 108 -3.65 -2.78 -3.65
C VAL A 108 -4.18 -1.76 -2.66
N VAL A 109 -5.50 -1.73 -2.40
CA VAL A 109 -6.10 -0.81 -1.42
C VAL A 109 -5.43 -0.96 -0.05
N HIS A 110 -5.18 -2.18 0.39
CA HIS A 110 -4.57 -2.47 1.68
C HIS A 110 -3.16 -1.85 1.82
N ILE A 111 -2.31 -2.01 0.81
CA ILE A 111 -0.96 -1.43 0.80
C ILE A 111 -0.98 0.09 0.87
N TYR A 112 -1.89 0.72 0.11
CA TYR A 112 -2.00 2.18 0.08
C TYR A 112 -2.63 2.78 1.35
N GLN A 113 -3.42 2.02 2.11
CA GLN A 113 -3.99 2.47 3.38
C GLN A 113 -2.91 2.84 4.40
N LEU A 114 -1.81 2.10 4.49
CA LEU A 114 -0.74 2.42 5.45
C LEU A 114 -0.02 3.73 5.11
N ILE A 115 0.11 4.04 3.83
CA ILE A 115 0.72 5.29 3.33
C ILE A 115 -0.21 6.47 3.58
N LEU A 116 -1.51 6.28 3.31
CA LEU A 116 -2.53 7.30 3.45
C LEU A 116 -2.94 7.54 4.90
N ALA A 117 -2.59 6.62 5.81
CA ALA A 117 -2.85 6.77 7.23
C ALA A 117 -2.15 8.03 7.76
N SER A 118 -2.96 9.03 8.12
CA SER A 118 -2.46 10.26 8.73
C SER A 118 -1.76 9.94 10.05
N ARG A 119 -0.47 10.24 10.12
CA ARG A 119 0.31 10.08 11.35
C ARG A 119 0.35 11.40 12.09
N THR A 120 -0.31 11.45 13.23
CA THR A 120 -0.20 12.58 14.15
C THR A 120 1.11 12.45 14.94
N PRO A 121 1.93 13.51 15.01
CA PRO A 121 3.07 13.56 15.91
C PRO A 121 2.62 13.26 17.35
N VAL A 122 3.43 12.51 18.06
CA VAL A 122 3.14 12.09 19.43
C VAL A 122 3.82 13.08 20.38
N GLU A 123 3.07 13.65 21.32
CA GLU A 123 3.66 14.46 22.39
C GLU A 123 4.56 13.56 23.26
N ASN A 124 5.87 13.79 23.22
CA ASN A 124 6.87 12.87 23.77
C ASN A 124 7.91 13.53 24.70
N ALA A 125 7.70 14.80 25.07
CA ALA A 125 8.58 15.53 26.00
C ALA A 125 8.77 14.82 27.37
N LEU A 126 7.84 13.94 27.76
CA LEU A 126 7.90 13.17 29.00
C LEU A 126 8.43 11.73 28.83
N LEU A 127 8.65 11.29 27.59
CA LEU A 127 9.17 9.96 27.30
C LEU A 127 10.67 9.88 27.60
N THR A 128 11.10 8.68 27.98
CA THR A 128 12.53 8.37 28.13
C THR A 128 13.11 7.94 26.77
N GLY A 129 14.44 7.95 26.67
CA GLY A 129 15.13 7.35 25.52
C GLY A 129 14.66 5.91 25.23
N ALA A 130 14.52 5.08 26.27
CA ALA A 130 14.03 3.70 26.13
C ALA A 130 12.63 3.60 25.50
N HIS A 131 11.71 4.52 25.84
CA HIS A 131 10.39 4.56 25.22
C HIS A 131 10.48 4.93 23.73
N LEU A 132 11.29 5.93 23.38
CA LEU A 132 11.47 6.34 21.98
C LEU A 132 12.18 5.26 21.16
N ALA A 133 13.19 4.59 21.72
CA ALA A 133 13.83 3.45 21.09
C ALA A 133 12.82 2.36 20.73
N LYS A 134 11.88 2.06 21.64
CA LYS A 134 10.81 1.09 21.38
C LYS A 134 9.87 1.54 20.28
N MET A 135 9.55 2.83 20.21
CA MET A 135 8.75 3.39 19.12
C MET A 135 9.45 3.24 17.76
N PHE A 136 10.73 3.57 17.65
CA PHE A 136 11.49 3.42 16.40
C PHE A 136 11.68 1.95 16.01
N GLU A 137 11.84 1.04 16.99
CA GLU A 137 11.84 -0.40 16.74
C GLU A 137 10.52 -0.88 16.11
N LEU A 138 9.39 -0.45 16.68
CA LEU A 138 8.07 -0.79 16.13
C LEU A 138 7.88 -0.22 14.72
N GLN A 139 8.25 1.05 14.52
CA GLN A 139 8.19 1.68 13.19
C GLN A 139 9.02 0.91 12.15
N HIS A 140 10.26 0.54 12.50
CA HIS A 140 11.14 -0.25 11.63
C HIS A 140 10.49 -1.57 11.23
N SER A 141 10.01 -2.34 12.22
CA SER A 141 9.40 -3.65 11.96
C SER A 141 8.14 -3.56 11.10
N VAL A 142 7.32 -2.53 11.32
CA VAL A 142 6.12 -2.30 10.49
C VAL A 142 6.49 -1.95 9.05
N LEU A 143 7.49 -1.10 8.86
CA LEU A 143 7.93 -0.71 7.52
C LEU A 143 8.61 -1.84 6.75
N GLU A 144 9.43 -2.68 7.41
CA GLU A 144 10.01 -3.88 6.79
C GLU A 144 8.92 -4.82 6.29
N LYS A 145 7.96 -5.17 7.15
CA LYS A 145 6.83 -6.02 6.75
C LYS A 145 5.99 -5.39 5.64
N TRP A 146 5.85 -4.07 5.68
CA TRP A 146 5.14 -3.34 4.63
C TRP A 146 5.90 -3.41 3.29
N ILE A 147 7.23 -3.36 3.27
CA ILE A 147 8.04 -3.57 2.06
C ILE A 147 7.81 -4.97 1.49
N ASP A 148 7.84 -6.00 2.33
CA ASP A 148 7.56 -7.39 1.89
C ASP A 148 6.16 -7.50 1.28
N SER A 149 5.17 -6.87 1.93
CA SER A 149 3.79 -6.81 1.44
C SER A 149 3.67 -6.10 0.09
N THR A 150 4.46 -5.06 -0.08
CA THR A 150 4.53 -4.29 -1.30
C THR A 150 5.12 -5.11 -2.43
N GLN A 151 6.19 -5.87 -2.19
CA GLN A 151 6.80 -6.77 -3.17
C GLN A 151 5.82 -7.86 -3.62
N HIS A 152 5.05 -8.44 -2.70
CA HIS A 152 4.00 -9.40 -3.04
C HIS A 152 2.98 -8.77 -4.01
N VAL A 153 2.44 -7.60 -3.67
CA VAL A 153 1.46 -6.92 -4.53
C VAL A 153 2.07 -6.53 -5.87
N GLN A 154 3.34 -6.10 -5.92
CA GLN A 154 4.04 -5.87 -7.18
C GLN A 154 4.11 -7.13 -8.03
N GLN A 155 4.41 -8.30 -7.45
CA GLN A 155 4.41 -9.56 -8.20
C GLN A 155 3.03 -9.90 -8.75
N ARG A 156 1.96 -9.64 -7.99
CA ARG A 156 0.58 -9.77 -8.48
C ARG A 156 0.25 -8.81 -9.63
N LEU A 157 0.79 -7.59 -9.60
CA LEU A 157 0.61 -6.64 -10.71
C LEU A 157 1.45 -7.04 -11.93
N LEU A 158 2.64 -7.62 -11.72
CA LEU A 158 3.48 -8.14 -12.80
C LEU A 158 2.86 -9.36 -13.49
N SER A 159 2.18 -10.25 -12.76
CA SER A 159 1.47 -11.40 -13.36
C SER A 159 0.31 -10.97 -14.27
N VAL A 160 -0.26 -9.78 -14.06
CA VAL A 160 -1.24 -9.18 -14.98
C VAL A 160 -0.58 -8.77 -16.30
N LEU A 161 0.69 -8.35 -16.26
CA LEU A 161 1.43 -7.87 -17.43
C LEU A 161 2.01 -9.02 -18.26
N ASN A 162 2.53 -10.05 -17.59
CA ASN A 162 3.19 -11.18 -18.21
C ASN A 162 2.58 -12.50 -17.73
N SER A 163 2.05 -13.30 -18.66
CA SER A 163 1.49 -14.62 -18.38
C SER A 163 2.52 -15.66 -17.92
N GLU A 164 3.81 -15.38 -18.08
CA GLU A 164 4.90 -16.24 -17.58
C GLU A 164 5.19 -16.02 -16.10
N ILE A 165 4.71 -14.92 -15.51
CA ILE A 165 4.87 -14.63 -14.09
C ILE A 165 3.67 -15.21 -13.34
N GLU A 166 3.93 -16.18 -12.47
CA GLU A 166 2.90 -16.78 -11.64
C GLU A 166 2.36 -15.77 -10.61
N ASP A 167 1.03 -15.66 -10.50
CA ASP A 167 0.38 -14.88 -9.43
C ASP A 167 0.63 -15.61 -8.10
N PRO A 168 1.32 -14.99 -7.12
CA PRO A 168 1.56 -15.61 -5.82
C PRO A 168 0.26 -15.80 -5.01
N GLY A 169 -0.88 -15.35 -5.54
CA GLY A 169 -2.18 -15.47 -4.92
C GLY A 169 -2.50 -14.27 -4.02
N PRO A 170 -3.63 -14.31 -3.32
CA PRO A 170 -4.04 -13.22 -2.45
C PRO A 170 -3.03 -12.96 -1.36
N LEU A 171 -2.89 -11.69 -1.01
CA LEU A 171 -2.04 -11.24 0.07
C LEU A 171 -2.61 -11.72 1.41
N TYR A 172 -2.03 -12.76 1.98
CA TYR A 172 -2.34 -13.21 3.33
C TYR A 172 -1.45 -12.45 4.33
N PHE A 173 -1.88 -11.25 4.76
CA PHE A 173 -1.14 -10.56 5.81
C PHE A 173 -1.48 -11.03 7.22
N VAL A 174 -0.41 -11.35 7.96
CA VAL A 174 -0.29 -11.17 9.41
C VAL A 174 0.15 -9.71 9.68
N MET A 175 -0.55 -8.72 9.12
CA MET A 175 -0.49 -7.37 9.67
C MET A 175 -1.54 -7.37 10.75
N HIS A 176 -1.09 -7.75 11.94
CA HIS A 176 -1.83 -7.57 13.17
C HIS A 176 -2.51 -6.20 13.09
N ALA A 177 -3.84 -6.20 13.10
CA ALA A 177 -4.58 -5.02 13.52
C ALA A 177 -3.97 -4.48 14.83
N ASP A 178 -3.37 -5.36 15.64
CA ASP A 178 -2.56 -5.07 16.83
C ASP A 178 -1.27 -4.27 16.58
N ALA A 179 -0.66 -4.25 15.40
CA ALA A 179 0.53 -3.43 15.12
C ALA A 179 0.15 -1.99 14.77
N ILE A 180 -0.89 -1.81 13.94
CA ILE A 180 -1.49 -0.49 13.68
C ILE A 180 -2.17 0.02 14.96
N ALA A 181 -2.85 -0.86 15.71
CA ALA A 181 -3.38 -0.56 17.03
C ALA A 181 -2.27 -0.31 18.05
N ALA A 182 -1.12 -1.00 18.06
CA ALA A 182 -0.02 -0.69 18.97
C ALA A 182 0.59 0.68 18.65
N MET A 183 0.78 1.02 17.38
CA MET A 183 1.22 2.36 16.96
C MET A 183 0.26 3.48 17.34
N THR A 184 -1.04 3.17 17.51
CA THR A 184 -2.09 4.15 17.87
C THR A 184 -2.57 4.07 19.32
N SER A 185 -2.39 2.94 20.02
CA SER A 185 -2.99 2.62 21.32
C SER A 185 -1.98 2.47 22.47
N ASP A 186 -0.70 2.12 22.24
CA ASP A 186 0.30 2.09 23.31
C ASP A 186 0.67 3.50 23.82
N LEU A 187 0.19 4.54 23.14
CA LEU A 187 0.31 5.93 23.55
C LEU A 187 -0.93 6.47 24.27
N ALA A 188 -2.05 5.74 24.23
CA ALA A 188 -3.30 6.15 24.88
C ALA A 188 -3.25 6.11 26.43
N PRO A 189 -2.52 5.21 27.11
CA PRO A 189 -2.48 5.19 28.58
C PRO A 189 -1.71 6.37 29.18
N LEU A 190 -0.79 6.99 28.43
CA LEU A 190 0.02 8.12 28.91
C LEU A 190 -0.70 9.47 28.76
N ALA A 191 -1.55 9.63 27.74
CA ALA A 191 -2.35 10.85 27.56
C ALA A 191 -3.55 10.94 28.52
N ARG A 192 -4.08 9.81 29.00
CA ARG A 192 -5.27 9.78 29.89
C ARG A 192 -4.97 10.12 31.36
N ARG A 193 -3.71 10.09 31.81
CA ARG A 193 -3.35 10.53 33.16
C ARG A 193 -3.44 12.05 33.37
N LYS A 194 -3.54 12.86 32.31
CA LYS A 194 -3.71 14.33 32.41
C LYS A 194 -5.15 14.82 32.62
N LYS A 195 -6.17 13.95 32.62
CA LYS A 195 -7.58 14.37 32.84
C LYS A 195 -8.11 14.09 34.25
N GLY A 196 -7.23 13.76 35.19
CA GLY A 196 -7.61 13.38 36.56
C GLY A 196 -6.76 14.03 37.65
N GLU A 197 -6.24 15.24 37.40
CA GLU A 197 -5.68 16.15 38.42
C GLU A 197 -6.30 17.54 38.25
#